data_AF-F3PR68-F1
#
_entry.id   AF-F3PR68-F1
#
_cell.length_a   1.000
_cell.length_b   1.000
_cell.length_c   1.000
_cell.angle_alpha   90.00
_cell.angle_beta   90.00
_cell.angle_gamma   90.00
#
_symmetry.space_group_name_H-M   'P 1'
#
loop_
_entity.id
_entity.type
_entity.pdbx_description
1 polymer ?
#
loop_
_entity_poly.entity_id
_entity_poly.type
_entity_poly.pdbx_seq_one_letter_code
_entity_poly.pdbx_strand_id
1 'polypeptide(L)'
;MRKYILKNDKIIKIDSFPERDSKKKRVFESVKMSVCISLIQNTKVDSDYVFPVYVWDDKHKSSGLSTSFSLNDIIAIDCIDYTIPRLRPEYKTTVIKLLKKKEISLKCIEGELNVTFHKKFFDSNISNPVILKGASIQRYYYTHQMSQGQIDYLEEDKYLSKYGTTEKSAHHK
;
A
#
# COMPACT_ATOMS: atom_id res chain seq x y z
N MET A 1 12.64 -11.79 11.81
CA MET A 1 11.69 -12.91 11.83
C MET A 1 11.52 -13.60 10.46
N ARG A 2 10.92 -12.96 9.43
CA ARG A 2 10.70 -13.61 8.10
C ARG A 2 11.93 -14.28 7.50
N LYS A 3 13.05 -13.55 7.43
CA LYS A 3 14.35 -14.08 6.97
C LYS A 3 14.77 -15.36 7.69
N TYR A 4 14.53 -15.43 8.99
CA TYR A 4 14.91 -16.58 9.80
C TYR A 4 14.05 -17.79 9.42
N ILE A 5 12.73 -17.63 9.39
CA ILE A 5 11.78 -18.70 9.06
C ILE A 5 12.05 -19.23 7.65
N LEU A 6 12.16 -18.33 6.65
CA LEU A 6 12.39 -18.71 5.25
C LEU A 6 13.74 -19.43 5.01
N LYS A 7 14.72 -19.29 5.91
CA LYS A 7 16.04 -19.92 5.79
C LYS A 7 16.23 -21.17 6.65
N ASN A 8 15.49 -21.29 7.76
CA ASN A 8 15.71 -22.35 8.75
C ASN A 8 14.52 -23.30 8.90
N ASP A 9 13.35 -22.93 8.37
CA ASP A 9 12.13 -23.71 8.46
C ASP A 9 11.53 -23.97 7.08
N LYS A 10 10.69 -25.00 7.00
CA LYS A 10 9.95 -25.34 5.79
C LYS A 10 8.54 -24.78 5.88
N ILE A 11 8.22 -23.81 5.02
CA ILE A 11 6.86 -23.33 4.84
C ILE A 11 6.09 -24.38 4.03
N ILE A 12 5.01 -24.91 4.59
CA ILE A 12 4.11 -25.83 3.89
C ILE A 12 3.11 -25.04 3.06
N LYS A 13 2.52 -23.99 3.64
CA LYS A 13 1.63 -23.06 2.94
C LYS A 13 1.41 -21.77 3.74
N ILE A 14 0.94 -20.74 3.06
CA ILE A 14 0.47 -19.50 3.68
C ILE A 14 -0.95 -19.20 3.19
N ASP A 15 -1.86 -18.93 4.13
CA ASP A 15 -3.21 -18.43 3.88
C ASP A 15 -3.30 -16.96 4.33
N SER A 16 -3.32 -16.04 3.38
CA SER A 16 -3.42 -14.60 3.59
C SER A 16 -4.84 -14.11 3.36
N PHE A 17 -5.36 -13.32 4.31
CA PHE A 17 -6.67 -12.69 4.26
C PHE A 17 -6.48 -11.18 4.39
N PRO A 18 -6.44 -10.45 3.27
CA PRO A 18 -6.29 -9.01 3.33
C PRO A 18 -7.50 -8.35 3.99
N GLU A 19 -7.31 -7.13 4.50
CA GLU A 19 -8.36 -6.36 5.16
C GLU A 19 -9.60 -6.19 4.26
N ARG A 20 -10.79 -6.14 4.88
CA ARG A 20 -12.07 -5.96 4.20
C ARG A 20 -12.92 -4.91 4.87
N ASP A 21 -13.55 -4.05 4.08
CA ASP A 21 -14.56 -3.10 4.58
C ASP A 21 -15.82 -3.82 5.05
N SER A 22 -16.30 -4.79 4.27
CA SER A 22 -17.47 -5.58 4.61
C SER A 22 -17.21 -6.51 5.80
N LYS A 23 -17.91 -6.29 6.92
CA LYS A 23 -17.86 -7.11 8.14
C LYS A 23 -18.02 -8.60 7.85
N LYS A 24 -18.99 -8.97 6.99
CA LYS A 24 -19.30 -10.36 6.62
C LYS A 24 -18.13 -11.11 5.95
N LYS A 25 -17.23 -10.38 5.27
CA LYS A 25 -16.08 -10.95 4.56
C LYS A 25 -14.80 -11.00 5.42
N ARG A 26 -14.77 -10.31 6.57
CA ARG A 26 -13.61 -10.31 7.48
C ARG A 26 -13.45 -11.68 8.14
N VAL A 27 -12.20 -12.05 8.43
CA VAL A 27 -11.89 -13.24 9.24
C VAL A 27 -12.44 -13.08 10.65
N PHE A 28 -12.11 -11.96 11.29
CA PHE A 28 -12.69 -11.54 12.56
C PHE A 28 -13.67 -10.40 12.29
N GLU A 29 -14.97 -10.67 12.43
CA GLU A 29 -16.02 -9.72 12.06
C GLU A 29 -15.94 -8.38 12.83
N SER A 30 -15.50 -8.47 14.10
CA SER A 30 -15.37 -7.34 15.02
C SER A 30 -14.19 -6.41 14.71
N VAL A 31 -13.18 -6.83 13.95
CA VAL A 31 -11.94 -6.06 13.77
C VAL A 31 -11.61 -5.88 12.29
N LYS A 32 -11.35 -4.64 11.88
CA LYS A 32 -10.88 -4.31 10.53
C LYS A 32 -9.36 -4.45 10.51
N MET A 33 -8.88 -5.63 10.15
CA MET A 33 -7.45 -5.93 10.01
C MET A 33 -7.20 -7.05 9.00
N SER A 34 -5.97 -7.15 8.51
CA SER A 34 -5.51 -8.30 7.73
C SER A 34 -5.07 -9.44 8.65
N VAL A 35 -5.23 -10.68 8.18
CA VAL A 35 -4.86 -11.90 8.91
C VAL A 35 -4.01 -12.80 8.01
N CYS A 36 -2.98 -13.43 8.57
CA CYS A 36 -2.16 -14.41 7.89
C CYS A 36 -2.04 -15.65 8.75
N ILE A 37 -2.28 -16.82 8.15
CA ILE A 37 -2.10 -18.12 8.78
C ILE A 37 -0.99 -18.84 8.01
N SER A 38 0.13 -19.11 8.69
CA SER A 38 1.28 -19.81 8.09
C SER A 38 1.38 -21.21 8.68
N LEU A 39 1.43 -22.23 7.83
CA LEU A 39 1.74 -23.59 8.23
C LEU A 39 3.23 -23.84 7.98
N ILE A 40 3.97 -24.03 9.05
CA ILE A 40 5.44 -24.14 9.05
C ILE A 40 5.83 -25.44 9.73
N GLN A 41 6.77 -26.15 9.14
CA GLN A 41 7.42 -27.32 9.70
C GLN A 41 8.83 -26.91 10.17
N ASN A 42 9.14 -27.22 11.44
CA ASN A 42 10.46 -27.01 12.02
C ASN A 42 11.45 -28.03 11.44
N THR A 43 11.89 -27.76 10.22
CA THR A 43 12.80 -28.59 9.46
C THR A 43 13.53 -27.68 8.50
N LYS A 44 14.86 -27.66 8.61
CA LYS A 44 15.70 -26.95 7.67
C LYS A 44 15.68 -27.66 6.32
N VAL A 45 15.57 -26.87 5.25
CA VAL A 45 15.62 -27.37 3.87
C VAL A 45 16.87 -26.81 3.22
N ASP A 46 17.80 -27.69 2.84
CA ASP A 46 19.09 -27.27 2.26
C ASP A 46 18.98 -26.89 0.77
N SER A 47 17.95 -27.40 0.07
CA SER A 47 17.63 -27.04 -1.31
C SER A 47 16.54 -25.98 -1.41
N ASP A 48 16.54 -25.16 -2.47
CA ASP A 48 15.43 -24.26 -2.76
C ASP A 48 14.14 -25.08 -2.95
N TYR A 49 13.09 -24.74 -2.21
CA TYR A 49 11.81 -25.42 -2.25
C TYR A 49 10.71 -24.43 -2.58
N VAL A 50 9.60 -24.95 -3.10
CA VAL A 50 8.45 -24.15 -3.50
C VAL A 50 7.33 -24.34 -2.49
N PHE A 51 6.70 -23.24 -2.08
CA PHE A 51 5.53 -23.24 -1.20
C PHE A 51 4.39 -22.40 -1.80
N PRO A 52 3.13 -22.84 -1.69
CA PRO A 52 1.98 -22.08 -2.14
C PRO A 52 1.60 -20.98 -1.15
N VAL A 53 1.24 -19.83 -1.71
CA VAL A 53 0.66 -18.70 -0.99
C VAL A 53 -0.73 -18.44 -1.56
N TYR A 54 -1.72 -18.52 -0.70
CA TYR A 54 -3.11 -18.25 -1.02
C TYR A 54 -3.50 -16.88 -0.49
N VAL A 55 -4.12 -16.05 -1.32
CA VAL A 55 -4.69 -14.76 -0.93
C VAL A 55 -6.19 -14.83 -1.15
N TRP A 56 -6.94 -15.00 -0.07
CA TRP A 56 -8.37 -15.27 -0.10
C TRP A 56 -9.20 -13.99 -0.17
N ASP A 57 -10.33 -14.05 -0.88
CA ASP A 57 -11.28 -12.94 -0.96
C ASP A 57 -12.14 -12.81 0.30
N ASP A 58 -12.35 -13.91 1.02
CA ASP A 58 -13.13 -13.97 2.26
C ASP A 58 -12.64 -15.06 3.23
N LYS A 59 -13.26 -15.12 4.42
CA LYS A 59 -12.97 -16.10 5.47
C LYS A 59 -13.31 -17.56 5.11
N HIS A 60 -14.17 -17.77 4.11
CA HIS A 60 -14.61 -19.10 3.68
C HIS A 60 -13.69 -19.71 2.62
N LYS A 61 -12.69 -18.95 2.13
CA LYS A 61 -11.72 -19.40 1.11
C LYS A 61 -12.42 -19.82 -0.19
N SER A 62 -13.55 -19.17 -0.49
CA SER A 62 -14.40 -19.51 -1.65
C SER A 62 -13.73 -19.17 -2.98
N SER A 63 -13.01 -18.05 -3.02
CA SER A 63 -12.24 -17.57 -4.15
C SER A 63 -11.00 -16.81 -3.68
N GLY A 64 -10.04 -16.66 -4.59
CA GLY A 64 -8.84 -15.89 -4.31
C GLY A 64 -7.76 -16.12 -5.35
N LEU A 65 -6.54 -15.77 -4.95
CA LEU A 65 -5.33 -15.92 -5.75
C LEU A 65 -4.44 -16.99 -5.13
N SER A 66 -3.91 -17.91 -5.94
CA SER A 66 -2.90 -18.88 -5.52
C SER A 66 -1.63 -18.62 -6.31
N THR A 67 -0.48 -18.49 -5.65
CA THR A 67 0.81 -18.37 -6.31
C THR A 67 1.88 -19.05 -5.49
N SER A 68 2.69 -19.85 -6.16
CA SER A 68 3.79 -20.56 -5.51
C SER A 68 5.10 -19.77 -5.63
N PHE A 69 5.83 -19.68 -4.53
CA PHE A 69 7.11 -19.00 -4.43
C PHE A 69 8.18 -19.96 -3.93
N SER A 70 9.41 -19.75 -4.37
CA SER A 70 10.59 -20.32 -3.74
C SER A 70 11.35 -19.27 -2.91
N LEU A 71 12.35 -19.69 -2.13
CA LEU A 71 13.21 -18.75 -1.41
C LEU A 71 13.93 -17.81 -2.40
N ASN A 72 14.39 -18.35 -3.52
CA ASN A 72 15.01 -17.57 -4.58
C ASN A 72 14.06 -16.56 -5.21
N ASP A 73 12.77 -16.93 -5.41
CA ASP A 73 11.76 -15.97 -5.88
C ASP A 73 11.63 -14.80 -4.89
N ILE A 74 11.51 -15.09 -3.59
CA ILE A 74 11.36 -14.06 -2.55
C ILE A 74 12.59 -13.14 -2.50
N ILE A 75 13.80 -13.71 -2.56
CA ILE A 75 15.05 -12.91 -2.58
C ILE A 75 15.12 -12.04 -3.85
N ALA A 76 14.68 -12.57 -5.00
CA ALA A 76 14.69 -11.82 -6.25
C ALA A 76 13.68 -10.67 -6.27
N ILE A 77 12.58 -10.80 -5.52
CA ILE A 77 11.56 -9.75 -5.35
C ILE A 77 12.02 -8.70 -4.34
N ASP A 78 12.51 -9.14 -3.18
CA ASP A 78 12.89 -8.27 -2.08
C ASP A 78 13.96 -8.94 -1.21
N CYS A 79 15.23 -8.66 -1.52
CA CYS A 79 16.36 -9.19 -0.77
C CYS A 79 16.58 -8.51 0.60
N ILE A 80 15.89 -7.40 0.88
CA ILE A 80 16.06 -6.65 2.14
C ILE A 80 15.07 -7.15 3.17
N ASP A 81 13.79 -7.26 2.84
CA ASP A 81 12.75 -7.57 3.83
C ASP A 81 12.10 -8.94 3.63
N TYR A 82 12.45 -9.64 2.53
CA TYR A 82 11.93 -10.96 2.18
C TYR A 82 10.40 -10.95 2.12
N THR A 83 9.87 -9.93 1.45
CA THR A 83 8.43 -9.74 1.31
C THR A 83 7.83 -10.75 0.36
N ILE A 84 6.72 -11.37 0.81
CA ILE A 84 5.91 -12.28 0.02
C ILE A 84 4.79 -11.44 -0.60
N PRO A 85 4.81 -11.14 -1.91
CA PRO A 85 3.84 -10.25 -2.51
C PRO A 85 2.52 -10.96 -2.82
N ARG A 86 1.44 -10.19 -2.90
CA ARG A 86 0.23 -10.60 -3.62
C ARG A 86 0.49 -10.42 -5.11
N LEU A 87 0.78 -11.51 -5.80
CA LEU A 87 1.16 -11.49 -7.21
C LEU A 87 0.43 -12.61 -7.93
N ARG A 88 -0.04 -12.38 -9.15
CA ARG A 88 -0.64 -13.46 -9.94
C ARG A 88 0.44 -14.34 -10.57
N PRO A 89 0.22 -15.66 -10.73
CA PRO A 89 1.22 -16.56 -11.29
C PRO A 89 1.77 -16.10 -12.64
N GLU A 90 0.87 -15.61 -13.52
CA GLU A 90 1.20 -15.16 -14.87
C GLU A 90 2.13 -13.94 -14.89
N TYR A 91 2.14 -13.13 -13.82
CA TYR A 91 2.98 -11.94 -13.73
C TYR A 91 4.29 -12.17 -12.97
N LYS A 92 4.46 -13.32 -12.32
CA LYS A 92 5.60 -13.59 -11.43
C LYS A 92 6.94 -13.37 -12.13
N THR A 93 7.12 -14.01 -13.28
CA THR A 93 8.38 -13.92 -14.06
C THR A 93 8.65 -12.49 -14.53
N THR A 94 7.62 -11.77 -14.99
CA THR A 94 7.75 -10.40 -15.49
C THR A 94 8.15 -9.44 -14.37
N VAL A 95 7.51 -9.56 -13.21
CA VAL A 95 7.84 -8.73 -12.02
C VAL A 95 9.28 -8.97 -11.57
N ILE A 96 9.71 -10.23 -11.47
CA ILE A 96 11.11 -10.54 -11.11
C ILE A 96 12.10 -9.95 -12.14
N LYS A 97 11.80 -10.02 -13.44
CA LYS A 97 12.63 -9.40 -14.50
C LYS A 97 12.68 -7.88 -14.38
N LEU A 98 11.55 -7.23 -14.08
CA LEU A 98 11.47 -5.79 -13.88
C LEU A 98 12.27 -5.34 -12.67
N LEU A 99 12.12 -6.02 -11.52
CA LEU A 99 12.83 -5.67 -10.29
C LEU A 99 14.36 -5.85 -10.39
N LYS A 100 14.82 -6.79 -11.23
CA LYS A 100 16.24 -6.92 -11.57
C LYS A 100 16.79 -5.74 -12.36
N LYS A 101 15.95 -5.03 -13.13
CA LYS A 101 16.34 -3.76 -13.78
C LYS A 101 16.25 -2.63 -12.75
N LYS A 102 17.26 -2.56 -11.88
CA LYS A 102 17.37 -1.65 -10.72
C LYS A 102 17.41 -0.14 -11.01
N GLU A 103 17.19 0.29 -12.25
CA GLU A 103 17.49 1.67 -12.69
C GLU A 103 16.26 2.49 -13.08
N ILE A 104 15.11 2.19 -12.49
CA ILE A 104 13.95 3.06 -12.65
C ILE A 104 13.97 4.11 -11.53
N SER A 105 14.72 5.19 -11.76
CA SER A 105 14.64 6.39 -10.93
C SER A 105 13.39 7.17 -11.35
N LEU A 106 12.31 7.03 -10.58
CA LEU A 106 11.10 7.81 -10.76
C LEU A 106 11.10 8.97 -9.80
N LYS A 107 11.04 10.17 -10.36
CA LYS A 107 10.77 11.38 -9.59
C LYS A 107 9.27 11.56 -9.46
N CYS A 108 8.72 11.18 -8.31
CA CYS A 108 7.31 11.40 -8.00
C CYS A 108 7.14 12.77 -7.34
N ILE A 109 6.26 13.59 -7.90
CA ILE A 109 5.91 14.91 -7.37
C ILE A 109 4.42 14.88 -7.04
N GLU A 110 4.07 15.18 -5.79
CA GLU A 110 2.67 15.30 -5.36
C GLU A 110 2.07 16.60 -5.91
N GLY A 111 1.03 16.52 -6.74
CA GLY A 111 0.33 17.70 -7.25
C GLY A 111 -0.62 18.37 -6.25
N GLU A 112 -0.99 17.68 -5.17
CA GLU A 112 -1.98 18.13 -4.19
C GLU A 112 -1.33 18.77 -2.94
N LEU A 113 -2.14 19.47 -2.13
CA LEU A 113 -1.71 19.92 -0.80
C LEU A 113 -1.59 18.72 0.15
N ASN A 114 -0.40 18.50 0.68
CA ASN A 114 -0.16 17.45 1.67
C ASN A 114 -0.49 17.99 3.07
N VAL A 115 -1.56 17.47 3.68
CA VAL A 115 -2.01 17.91 5.02
C VAL A 115 -0.90 17.76 6.06
N THR A 116 -0.06 16.73 5.99
CA THR A 116 1.02 16.54 6.97
C THR A 116 2.05 17.67 6.92
N PHE A 117 2.42 18.13 5.73
CA PHE A 117 3.49 19.13 5.55
C PHE A 117 2.98 20.58 5.50
N HIS A 118 1.74 20.77 5.04
CA HIS A 118 1.19 22.09 4.71
C HIS A 118 0.14 22.59 5.72
N LYS A 119 -0.26 21.78 6.72
CA LYS A 119 -1.27 22.18 7.73
C LYS A 119 -0.99 23.50 8.43
N LYS A 120 0.28 23.91 8.55
CA LYS A 120 0.67 25.20 9.13
C LYS A 120 0.22 26.44 8.33
N PHE A 121 -0.23 26.26 7.10
CA PHE A 121 -0.80 27.32 6.25
C PHE A 121 -2.32 27.23 6.17
N PHE A 122 -2.93 26.32 6.90
CA PHE A 122 -4.37 26.16 6.90
C PHE A 122 -4.94 27.03 8.00
N ASP A 123 -5.95 27.83 7.68
CA ASP A 123 -6.66 28.68 8.61
C ASP A 123 -8.18 28.55 8.43
N SER A 124 -8.93 29.36 9.18
CA SER A 124 -10.39 29.43 9.12
C SER A 124 -10.89 30.72 8.46
N ASN A 125 -10.01 31.46 7.76
CA ASN A 125 -10.36 32.74 7.18
C ASN A 125 -11.10 32.55 5.85
N ILE A 126 -12.39 32.90 5.84
CA ILE A 126 -13.28 32.72 4.68
C ILE A 126 -12.87 33.57 3.48
N SER A 127 -12.06 34.64 3.68
CA SER A 127 -11.53 35.43 2.55
C SER A 127 -10.43 34.71 1.77
N ASN A 128 -9.82 33.67 2.35
CA ASN A 128 -8.75 32.91 1.73
C ASN A 128 -9.32 31.82 0.80
N PRO A 129 -8.51 31.27 -0.13
CA PRO A 129 -8.92 30.15 -0.97
C PRO A 129 -9.33 28.92 -0.15
N VAL A 130 -10.47 28.32 -0.50
CA VAL A 130 -11.00 27.13 0.18
C VAL A 130 -10.19 25.88 -0.17
N ILE A 131 -9.89 25.05 0.84
CA ILE A 131 -9.22 23.76 0.65
C ILE A 131 -10.26 22.67 0.48
N LEU A 132 -10.31 22.06 -0.71
CA LEU A 132 -11.13 20.89 -0.99
C LEU A 132 -10.39 19.62 -0.53
N LYS A 133 -10.97 18.91 0.45
CA LYS A 133 -10.49 17.62 0.95
C LYS A 133 -11.16 16.48 0.20
N GLY A 134 -10.60 15.26 0.26
CA GLY A 134 -11.16 14.10 -0.45
C GLY A 134 -12.66 13.84 -0.19
N ALA A 135 -13.16 14.08 1.03
CA ALA A 135 -14.58 13.93 1.35
C ALA A 135 -15.49 14.97 0.67
N SER A 136 -14.95 16.13 0.29
CA SER A 136 -15.68 17.19 -0.42
C SER A 136 -15.75 16.97 -1.94
N ILE A 137 -14.86 16.13 -2.50
CA ILE A 137 -14.79 15.89 -3.95
C ILE A 137 -15.62 14.65 -4.28
N GLN A 138 -16.75 14.84 -4.96
CA GLN A 138 -17.61 13.78 -5.47
C GLN A 138 -17.33 13.54 -6.95
N ARG A 139 -17.85 12.42 -7.49
CA ARG A 139 -17.60 12.01 -8.89
C ARG A 139 -17.97 13.07 -9.92
N TYR A 140 -19.01 13.88 -9.64
CA TYR A 140 -19.58 14.85 -10.57
C TYR A 140 -19.72 16.27 -10.01
N TYR A 141 -19.43 16.47 -8.72
CA TYR A 141 -19.58 17.77 -8.06
C TYR A 141 -18.66 17.83 -6.84
N TYR A 142 -18.51 19.00 -6.24
CA TYR A 142 -17.91 19.15 -4.93
C TYR A 142 -18.94 19.73 -3.95
N THR A 143 -18.77 19.44 -2.67
CA THR A 143 -19.68 19.89 -1.61
C THR A 143 -18.92 20.48 -0.44
N HIS A 144 -19.42 21.57 0.10
CA HIS A 144 -18.96 22.17 1.36
C HIS A 144 -19.65 21.57 2.59
N GLN A 145 -20.74 20.82 2.38
CA GLN A 145 -21.41 20.07 3.44
C GLN A 145 -20.78 18.68 3.57
N MET A 146 -19.83 18.56 4.49
CA MET A 146 -19.18 17.30 4.81
C MET A 146 -19.84 16.64 6.03
N SER A 147 -19.99 15.32 6.01
CA SER A 147 -20.52 14.54 7.14
C SER A 147 -19.58 14.51 8.35
N GLN A 148 -18.29 14.80 8.16
CA GLN A 148 -17.29 14.89 9.21
C GLN A 148 -16.16 15.86 8.80
N GLY A 149 -15.74 16.74 9.71
CA GLY A 149 -14.63 17.69 9.54
C GLY A 149 -15.07 19.14 9.34
N GLN A 150 -14.11 20.06 9.40
CA GLN A 150 -14.30 21.49 9.13
C GLN A 150 -13.70 21.89 7.78
N ILE A 151 -14.24 22.95 7.19
CA ILE A 151 -13.69 23.60 5.99
C ILE A 151 -12.46 24.39 6.44
N ASP A 152 -11.33 24.10 5.80
CA ASP A 152 -10.10 24.87 5.99
C ASP A 152 -9.89 25.77 4.78
N TYR A 153 -9.17 26.88 5.00
CA TYR A 153 -8.76 27.82 3.96
C TYR A 153 -7.23 27.94 3.94
N LEU A 154 -6.66 28.35 2.82
CA LEU A 154 -5.21 28.40 2.62
C LEU A 154 -4.68 29.82 2.72
N GLU A 155 -3.72 30.06 3.61
CA GLU A 155 -2.90 31.28 3.59
C GLU A 155 -1.96 31.29 2.37
N GLU A 156 -2.49 31.66 1.21
CA GLU A 156 -1.83 31.53 -0.10
C GLU A 156 -0.47 32.23 -0.16
N ASP A 157 -0.37 33.47 0.30
CA ASP A 157 0.88 34.24 0.29
C ASP A 157 1.98 33.54 1.09
N LYS A 158 1.65 33.04 2.28
CA LYS A 158 2.61 32.30 3.13
C LYS A 158 3.00 30.98 2.48
N TYR A 159 2.06 30.28 1.86
CA TYR A 159 2.35 29.04 1.13
C TYR A 159 3.28 29.30 -0.06
N LEU A 160 2.96 30.28 -0.91
CA LEU A 160 3.72 30.63 -2.10
C LEU A 160 5.12 31.15 -1.77
N SER A 161 5.27 31.93 -0.70
CA SER A 161 6.59 32.40 -0.24
C SER A 161 7.57 31.26 0.05
N LYS A 162 7.07 30.09 0.48
CA LYS A 162 7.90 28.94 0.86
C LYS A 162 7.93 27.84 -0.20
N TYR A 163 6.85 27.62 -0.93
CA TYR A 163 6.71 26.51 -1.87
C TYR A 163 6.58 26.95 -3.32
N GLY A 164 6.32 28.22 -3.62
CA GLY A 164 6.03 28.72 -4.98
C GLY A 164 7.18 28.57 -5.97
N THR A 165 8.42 28.53 -5.49
CA THR A 165 9.63 28.33 -6.30
C THR A 165 10.19 26.91 -6.23
N THR A 166 9.55 26.02 -5.46
CA THR A 166 9.99 24.63 -5.39
C THR A 166 9.70 23.91 -6.70
N GLU A 167 10.46 22.86 -6.97
CA GLU A 167 10.22 22.00 -8.12
C GLU A 167 8.77 21.50 -8.18
N LYS A 168 8.17 21.20 -7.03
CA LYS A 168 6.75 20.84 -6.95
C LYS A 168 5.82 21.87 -7.57
N SER A 169 6.09 23.17 -7.40
CA SER A 169 5.26 24.23 -7.97
C SER A 169 5.57 24.54 -9.43
N ALA A 170 6.75 24.12 -9.91
CA ALA A 170 7.21 24.42 -11.28
C ALA A 170 7.21 23.20 -12.22
N HIS A 171 6.95 21.98 -11.73
CA HIS A 171 7.10 20.74 -12.51
C HIS A 171 6.22 20.61 -13.77
N HIS A 172 5.18 21.44 -13.89
CA HIS A 172 4.24 21.45 -15.01
C HIS A 172 4.58 22.50 -16.09
N LYS A 173 5.60 23.34 -15.84
CA LYS A 173 6.13 24.31 -16.80
C LYS A 173 7.17 23.64 -17.69
#